data_AF-A0A0B4CQK3-F1
#
_entry.id   AF-A0A0B4CQK3-F1
#
_cell.length_a   1.000
_cell.length_b   1.000
_cell.length_c   1.000
_cell.angle_alpha   90.00
_cell.angle_beta   90.00
_cell.angle_gamma   90.00
#
_symmetry.space_group_name_H-M   'P 1'
#
loop_
_entity.id
_entity.type
_entity.pdbx_description
1 polymer ?
#
loop_
_entity_poly.entity_id
_entity_poly.type
_entity_poly.pdbx_seq_one_letter_code
_entity_poly.pdbx_strand_id
1 'polypeptide(L)'
;MKLKSFILIILITLSNNLFAYPITPTPLRVLVSETENIVYAQVTDIKQNKNESKNDWNKDLIAVLTIKEILQGKINSKTVEVYFSNEPSCPMPAQYEKDQEILVFLDQDIDKYTTHALTYGLKTLEQSEYEIYKSRILEIQQILKVTNNEERKIKTIDWLIDCAYNPITRWEGLQDLAPENDFISYYDWDKEKFIGTYELNKQQKQRLRTLFLNTKKINYDDLSIVDLITEQNDKEILDFLIDQFNKFRNEKYWCKNSVMLQIAEVSNRENLKNILKRKKRLDLFDENYEQETENINNEFINKL
;
A
#
# COMPACT_ATOMS: atom_id res chain seq x y z
N MET A 1 45.95 19.07 -2.76
CA MET A 1 44.51 18.85 -2.46
C MET A 1 44.31 18.94 -0.96
N LYS A 2 43.46 19.86 -0.51
CA LYS A 2 43.30 20.21 0.91
C LYS A 2 42.48 19.12 1.61
N LEU A 3 42.82 18.77 2.85
CA LEU A 3 42.14 17.79 3.73
C LEU A 3 40.60 17.89 3.68
N LYS A 4 40.05 19.10 3.50
CA LYS A 4 38.62 19.38 3.33
C LYS A 4 37.99 18.68 2.12
N SER A 5 38.69 18.57 1.00
CA SER A 5 38.20 17.88 -0.20
C SER A 5 38.16 16.36 -0.02
N PHE A 6 39.07 15.79 0.78
CA PHE A 6 39.10 14.36 1.08
C PHE A 6 37.96 13.95 2.04
N ILE A 7 37.70 14.77 3.07
CA ILE A 7 36.56 14.57 3.99
C ILE A 7 35.22 14.66 3.25
N LEU A 8 35.08 15.59 2.30
CA LEU A 8 33.87 15.70 1.48
C LEU A 8 33.64 14.46 0.61
N ILE A 9 34.70 13.93 -0.03
CA ILE A 9 34.60 12.69 -0.82
C ILE A 9 34.21 11.51 0.06
N ILE A 10 34.79 11.39 1.26
CA ILE A 10 34.43 10.33 2.22
C ILE A 10 32.96 10.46 2.66
N LEU A 11 32.50 11.66 3.00
CA LEU A 11 31.10 11.91 3.37
C LEU A 11 30.13 11.56 2.25
N ILE A 12 30.46 11.91 0.99
CA ILE A 12 29.63 11.57 -0.19
C ILE A 12 29.61 10.05 -0.41
N THR A 13 30.74 9.36 -0.25
CA THR A 13 30.78 7.90 -0.40
C THR A 13 30.06 7.14 0.72
N LEU A 14 30.00 7.72 1.92
CA LEU A 14 29.29 7.13 3.06
C LEU A 14 27.79 7.44 3.05
N SER A 15 27.35 8.57 2.47
CA SER A 15 25.93 8.91 2.31
C SER A 15 25.20 8.07 1.25
N ASN A 16 25.93 7.37 0.37
CA ASN A 16 25.34 6.56 -0.70
C ASN A 16 24.76 5.21 -0.24
N ASN A 17 24.80 4.91 1.07
CA ASN A 17 24.20 3.70 1.63
C ASN A 17 22.89 3.96 2.41
N LEU A 18 22.28 5.14 2.27
CA LEU A 18 20.90 5.36 2.71
C LEU A 18 19.94 4.65 1.73
N PHE A 19 19.96 3.33 1.76
CA PHE A 19 18.96 2.53 1.07
C PHE A 19 17.66 2.64 1.87
N ALA A 20 16.63 3.20 1.25
CA ALA A 20 15.27 2.95 1.68
C ALA A 20 15.04 1.44 1.58
N TYR A 21 14.69 0.80 2.70
CA TYR A 21 14.24 -0.59 2.72
C TYR A 21 12.73 -0.56 2.77
N PRO A 22 12.04 -0.42 1.62
CA PRO A 22 10.59 -0.50 1.61
C PRO A 22 10.16 -1.84 2.19
N ILE A 23 9.23 -1.79 3.14
CA ILE A 23 8.58 -2.99 3.69
C ILE A 23 7.47 -3.44 2.75
N THR A 24 7.20 -4.74 2.77
CA THR A 24 5.99 -5.30 2.15
C THR A 24 4.76 -4.56 2.71
N PRO A 25 3.88 -4.02 1.85
CA PRO A 25 2.63 -3.43 2.29
C PRO A 25 1.79 -4.45 3.06
N THR A 26 1.20 -4.02 4.17
CA THR A 26 0.41 -4.91 5.03
C THR A 26 -1.07 -4.52 4.98
N PRO A 27 -1.86 -5.10 4.07
CA PRO A 27 -3.28 -4.78 3.95
C PRO A 27 -4.10 -5.39 5.10
N LEU A 28 -5.33 -4.90 5.25
CA LEU A 28 -6.23 -5.22 6.37
C LEU A 28 -6.37 -6.71 6.68
N ARG A 29 -6.46 -7.57 5.65
CA ARG A 29 -6.57 -9.03 5.87
C ARG A 29 -5.36 -9.57 6.63
N VAL A 30 -4.16 -9.16 6.22
CA VAL A 30 -2.88 -9.59 6.82
C VAL A 30 -2.79 -9.05 8.25
N LEU A 31 -3.09 -7.76 8.44
CA LEU A 31 -3.17 -7.16 9.78
C LEU A 31 -4.11 -7.94 10.71
N VAL A 32 -5.32 -8.28 10.26
CA VAL A 32 -6.27 -9.03 11.09
C VAL A 32 -5.79 -10.45 11.39
N SER A 33 -5.16 -11.13 10.43
CA SER A 33 -4.71 -12.52 10.61
C SER A 33 -3.45 -12.66 11.47
N GLU A 34 -2.55 -11.67 11.45
CA GLU A 34 -1.24 -11.78 12.08
C GLU A 34 -1.18 -11.12 13.47
N THR A 35 -2.07 -10.17 13.75
CA THR A 35 -2.02 -9.41 15.01
C THR A 35 -2.72 -10.13 16.15
N GLU A 36 -2.20 -9.93 17.36
CA GLU A 36 -2.79 -10.51 18.57
C GLU A 36 -3.95 -9.67 19.09
N ASN A 37 -3.86 -8.35 18.99
CA ASN A 37 -4.83 -7.42 19.53
C ASN A 37 -5.20 -6.33 18.52
N ILE A 38 -6.49 -6.03 18.40
CA ILE A 38 -7.02 -4.96 17.56
C ILE A 38 -7.93 -4.11 18.42
N VAL A 39 -7.62 -2.82 18.55
CA VAL A 39 -8.38 -1.91 19.40
C VAL A 39 -8.70 -0.61 18.69
N TYR A 40 -9.87 -0.06 19.00
CA TYR A 40 -10.21 1.32 18.72
C TYR A 40 -10.03 2.13 19.99
N ALA A 41 -9.25 3.19 19.91
CA ALA A 41 -8.81 3.93 21.09
C ALA A 41 -8.62 5.42 20.80
N GLN A 42 -8.52 6.21 21.86
CA GLN A 42 -8.07 7.59 21.79
C GLN A 42 -6.66 7.71 22.36
N VAL A 43 -5.79 8.43 21.68
CA VAL A 43 -4.46 8.79 22.20
C VAL A 43 -4.63 9.88 23.26
N THR A 44 -4.44 9.55 24.53
CA THR A 44 -4.66 10.52 25.64
C THR A 44 -3.41 11.24 26.10
N ASP A 45 -2.24 10.62 25.89
CA ASP A 45 -0.96 11.21 26.27
C ASP A 45 0.19 10.62 25.45
N ILE A 46 1.29 11.35 25.36
CA ILE A 46 2.54 10.88 24.76
C ILE A 46 3.67 11.21 25.72
N LYS A 47 4.45 10.19 26.10
CA LYS A 47 5.49 10.29 27.12
C LYS A 47 6.82 9.81 26.57
N GLN A 48 7.89 10.32 27.17
CA GLN A 48 9.26 9.83 26.93
C GLN A 48 9.48 8.51 27.68
N ASN A 49 10.07 7.53 27.00
CA ASN A 49 10.47 6.26 27.61
C ASN A 49 11.80 6.42 28.36
N LYS A 50 11.73 6.67 29.67
CA LYS A 50 12.94 6.83 30.52
C LYS A 50 13.77 5.56 30.70
N ASN A 51 13.23 4.40 30.33
CA ASN A 51 13.87 3.09 30.49
C ASN A 51 14.42 2.56 29.15
N GLU A 52 14.61 3.43 28.16
CA GLU A 52 15.19 3.06 26.88
C GLU A 52 16.60 2.47 27.08
N SER A 53 16.81 1.25 26.58
CA SER A 53 18.16 0.72 26.48
C SER A 53 18.86 1.42 25.32
N LYS A 54 20.15 1.72 25.43
CA LYS A 54 20.94 2.37 24.34
C LYS A 54 20.89 1.67 22.97
N ASN A 55 20.32 0.47 22.90
CA ASN A 55 20.21 -0.33 21.67
C ASN A 55 18.75 -0.46 21.16
N ASP A 56 17.76 0.13 21.83
CA ASP A 56 16.32 0.00 21.47
C ASP A 56 15.79 1.26 20.79
N TRP A 57 16.44 1.61 19.67
CA TRP A 57 16.24 2.84 18.89
C TRP A 57 14.81 3.08 18.37
N ASN A 58 13.90 2.11 18.53
CA ASN A 58 12.53 2.16 18.03
C ASN A 58 11.46 2.39 19.12
N LYS A 59 11.86 2.73 20.35
CA LYS A 59 10.96 2.77 21.51
C LYS A 59 11.24 3.92 22.48
N ASP A 60 11.70 5.07 21.98
CA ASP A 60 11.98 6.26 22.78
C ASP A 60 10.71 6.96 23.29
N LEU A 61 9.55 6.68 22.67
CA LEU A 61 8.25 7.25 23.03
C LEU A 61 7.22 6.19 23.45
N ILE A 62 6.25 6.64 24.25
CA ILE A 62 5.11 5.84 24.72
C ILE A 62 3.83 6.61 24.46
N ALA A 63 2.95 6.07 23.62
CA ALA A 63 1.58 6.54 23.44
C ALA A 63 0.67 5.89 24.48
N VAL A 64 -0.07 6.70 25.25
CA VAL A 64 -1.05 6.21 26.22
C VAL A 64 -2.43 6.24 25.59
N LEU A 65 -2.97 5.06 25.32
CA LEU A 65 -4.24 4.90 24.64
C LEU A 65 -5.34 4.60 25.65
N THR A 66 -6.47 5.31 25.57
CA THR A 66 -7.72 4.92 26.25
C THR A 66 -8.57 4.10 25.30
N ILE A 67 -8.78 2.84 25.64
CA ILE A 67 -9.48 1.87 24.81
C ILE A 67 -10.98 2.17 24.84
N LYS A 68 -11.57 2.33 23.65
CA LYS A 68 -13.01 2.50 23.44
C LYS A 68 -13.67 1.18 23.09
N GLU A 69 -13.02 0.38 22.25
CA GLU A 69 -13.51 -0.92 21.83
C GLU A 69 -12.35 -1.88 21.53
N ILE A 70 -12.57 -3.17 21.80
CA ILE A 70 -11.64 -4.26 21.49
C ILE A 70 -12.29 -5.15 20.44
N LEU A 71 -11.66 -5.26 19.27
CA LEU A 71 -12.13 -6.08 18.16
C LEU A 71 -11.45 -7.47 18.11
N GLN A 72 -10.25 -7.58 18.69
CA GLN A 72 -9.47 -8.81 18.78
C GLN A 72 -8.54 -8.74 19.99
N GLY A 73 -8.26 -9.90 20.59
CA GLY A 73 -7.33 -10.00 21.72
C GLY A 73 -7.99 -10.03 23.10
N LYS A 74 -7.18 -9.92 24.15
CA LYS A 74 -7.61 -10.08 25.57
C LYS A 74 -7.12 -8.95 26.47
N ILE A 75 -7.02 -7.74 25.96
CA ILE A 75 -6.63 -6.57 26.77
C ILE A 75 -7.72 -6.32 27.82
N ASN A 76 -7.36 -6.48 29.10
CA ASN A 76 -8.30 -6.34 30.21
C ASN A 76 -8.27 -4.96 30.88
N SER A 77 -7.41 -4.05 30.40
CA SER A 77 -7.27 -2.70 30.91
C SER A 77 -8.06 -1.69 30.07
N LYS A 78 -8.50 -0.59 30.70
CA LYS A 78 -9.10 0.55 29.99
C LYS A 78 -8.05 1.39 29.24
N THR A 79 -6.79 1.23 29.60
CA THR A 79 -5.67 1.97 29.03
C THR A 79 -4.57 1.02 28.64
N VAL A 80 -3.88 1.31 27.54
CA VAL A 80 -2.70 0.56 27.08
C VAL A 80 -1.57 1.53 26.73
N GLU A 81 -0.35 1.16 27.06
CA GLU A 81 0.86 1.90 26.71
C GLU A 81 1.49 1.23 25.48
N VAL A 82 1.63 2.00 24.40
CA VAL A 82 2.21 1.52 23.13
C VAL A 82 3.53 2.22 22.89
N TYR A 83 4.59 1.43 22.74
CA TYR A 83 5.95 1.91 22.55
C TYR A 83 6.21 2.15 21.06
N PHE A 84 6.77 3.31 20.72
CA PHE A 84 7.06 3.70 19.35
C PHE A 84 8.23 4.69 19.27
N SER A 85 8.60 5.08 18.06
CA SER A 85 9.56 6.16 17.80
C SER A 85 9.03 7.16 16.78
N ASN A 86 9.43 8.43 16.91
CA ASN A 86 9.15 9.47 15.92
C ASN A 86 10.32 9.71 14.97
N GLU A 87 11.40 8.92 15.07
CA GLU A 87 12.55 9.10 14.21
C GLU A 87 12.16 8.85 12.74
N PRO A 88 12.44 9.80 11.84
CA PRO A 88 12.15 9.64 10.43
C PRO A 88 13.01 8.51 9.87
N SER A 89 12.39 7.35 9.64
CA SER A 89 13.02 6.17 9.07
C SER A 89 12.19 5.63 7.90
N CYS A 90 12.80 4.77 7.08
CA CYS A 90 12.15 4.07 5.99
C CYS A 90 12.38 2.57 6.17
N PRO A 91 11.35 1.80 6.56
CA PRO A 91 9.92 2.16 6.66
C PRO A 91 9.60 3.17 7.78
N MET A 92 8.56 3.97 7.58
CA MET A 92 8.13 4.96 8.58
C MET A 92 7.51 4.25 9.79
N PRO A 93 7.85 4.60 11.03
CA PRO A 93 7.21 4.07 12.23
C PRO A 93 5.78 4.60 12.37
N ALA A 94 4.94 3.87 13.12
CA ALA A 94 3.60 4.35 13.45
C ALA A 94 3.66 5.70 14.18
N GLN A 95 2.86 6.66 13.71
CA GLN A 95 2.82 8.01 14.26
C GLN A 95 1.57 8.16 15.13
N TYR A 96 1.77 8.61 16.36
CA TYR A 96 0.71 8.88 17.32
C TYR A 96 0.68 10.37 17.61
N GLU A 97 -0.51 10.98 17.57
CA GLU A 97 -0.71 12.35 18.05
C GLU A 97 -1.77 12.39 19.15
N LYS A 98 -1.58 13.28 20.11
CA LYS A 98 -2.50 13.46 21.23
C LYS A 98 -3.90 13.85 20.74
N ASP A 99 -4.90 13.34 21.44
CA ASP A 99 -6.33 13.55 21.22
C ASP A 99 -6.92 12.91 19.94
N GLN A 100 -6.13 12.18 19.15
CA GLN A 100 -6.60 11.45 17.98
C GLN A 100 -7.37 10.17 18.33
N GLU A 101 -8.39 9.86 17.52
CA GLU A 101 -9.04 8.55 17.49
C GLU A 101 -8.34 7.65 16.45
N ILE A 102 -8.00 6.44 16.87
CA ILE A 102 -7.21 5.51 16.08
C ILE A 102 -7.76 4.09 16.17
N LEU A 103 -7.72 3.39 15.03
CA LEU A 103 -7.76 1.93 14.97
C LEU A 103 -6.32 1.43 14.91
N VAL A 104 -5.93 0.60 15.87
CA VAL A 104 -4.54 0.12 15.98
C VAL A 104 -4.48 -1.39 16.16
N PHE A 105 -3.50 -1.97 15.47
CA PHE A 105 -3.15 -3.37 15.45
C PHE A 105 -1.87 -3.55 16.27
N LEU A 106 -1.94 -4.34 17.33
CA LEU A 106 -0.91 -4.41 18.36
C LEU A 106 -0.37 -5.83 18.52
N ASP A 107 0.95 -5.91 18.55
CA ASP A 107 1.70 -7.08 19.03
C ASP A 107 2.02 -6.90 20.52
N GLN A 108 2.02 -8.00 21.27
CA GLN A 108 2.41 -8.00 22.68
C GLN A 108 3.72 -8.77 22.85
N ASP A 109 4.75 -8.10 23.38
CA ASP A 109 6.00 -8.74 23.79
C ASP A 109 6.17 -8.62 25.31
N ILE A 110 6.13 -9.76 26.01
CA ILE A 110 6.14 -9.93 27.48
C ILE A 110 5.15 -8.99 28.19
N ASP A 111 5.50 -7.71 28.36
CA ASP A 111 4.74 -6.66 29.05
C ASP A 111 4.64 -5.34 28.26
N LYS A 112 4.94 -5.34 26.96
CA LYS A 112 4.93 -4.14 26.11
C LYS A 112 4.09 -4.36 24.87
N TYR A 113 3.33 -3.33 24.49
CA TYR A 113 2.64 -3.29 23.21
C TYR A 113 3.42 -2.46 22.21
N THR A 114 3.47 -2.92 20.96
CA THR A 114 4.00 -2.18 19.82
C THR A 114 3.01 -2.25 18.66
N THR A 115 3.04 -1.26 17.78
CA THR A 115 2.23 -1.28 16.55
C THR A 115 2.76 -2.36 15.61
N HIS A 116 1.90 -3.28 15.23
CA HIS A 116 2.20 -4.26 14.21
C HIS A 116 2.36 -3.58 12.84
N ALA A 117 3.28 -4.05 12.00
CA ALA A 117 3.48 -3.52 10.65
C ALA A 117 3.66 -1.98 10.55
N LEU A 118 4.27 -1.37 11.58
CA LEU A 118 4.63 0.06 11.60
C LEU A 118 3.45 0.97 11.23
N THR A 119 3.59 1.88 10.26
CA THR A 119 2.50 2.77 9.83
C THR A 119 1.26 2.05 9.30
N TYR A 120 1.38 0.82 8.79
CA TYR A 120 0.20 0.12 8.26
C TYR A 120 -0.74 -0.36 9.37
N GLY A 121 -0.22 -0.70 10.55
CA GLY A 121 -1.03 -1.12 11.69
C GLY A 121 -1.62 0.01 12.52
N LEU A 122 -1.54 1.26 12.06
CA LEU A 122 -2.24 2.40 12.66
C LEU A 122 -3.08 3.11 11.59
N LYS A 123 -4.36 3.28 11.86
CA LYS A 123 -5.29 4.05 11.03
C LYS A 123 -5.88 5.17 11.87
N THR A 124 -5.61 6.41 11.49
CA THR A 124 -6.32 7.58 12.01
C THR A 124 -7.59 7.74 11.18
N LEU A 125 -8.74 7.59 11.83
CA LEU A 125 -10.03 7.46 11.16
C LEU A 125 -11.06 8.36 11.83
N GLU A 126 -11.96 8.94 11.05
CA GLU A 126 -13.19 9.49 11.59
C GLU A 126 -14.14 8.36 12.03
N GLN A 127 -15.08 8.65 12.94
CA GLN A 127 -16.01 7.63 13.44
C GLN A 127 -16.76 6.88 12.32
N SER A 128 -17.18 7.56 11.26
CA SER A 128 -17.86 6.91 10.12
C SER A 128 -16.95 5.96 9.33
N GLU A 129 -15.66 6.26 9.25
CA GLU A 129 -14.67 5.41 8.58
C GLU A 129 -14.31 4.21 9.46
N TYR A 130 -14.23 4.43 10.78
CA TYR A 130 -14.04 3.35 11.75
C TYR A 130 -15.15 2.30 11.65
N GLU A 131 -16.42 2.68 11.57
CA GLU A 131 -17.51 1.70 11.45
C GLU A 131 -17.38 0.83 10.19
N ILE A 132 -16.88 1.39 9.08
CA ILE A 132 -16.59 0.64 7.85
C ILE A 132 -15.47 -0.36 8.10
N TYR A 133 -14.34 0.09 8.66
CA TYR A 133 -13.22 -0.79 8.98
C TYR A 133 -13.62 -1.90 9.96
N LYS A 134 -14.38 -1.56 11.00
CA LYS A 134 -14.92 -2.51 11.97
C LYS A 134 -15.75 -3.60 11.30
N SER A 135 -16.68 -3.23 10.41
CA SER A 135 -17.45 -4.22 9.64
C SER A 135 -16.54 -5.16 8.86
N ARG A 136 -15.56 -4.61 8.13
CA ARG A 136 -14.61 -5.41 7.34
C ARG A 136 -13.76 -6.34 8.20
N ILE A 137 -13.30 -5.89 9.36
CA ILE A 137 -12.55 -6.72 10.32
C ILE A 137 -13.40 -7.88 10.81
N LEU A 138 -14.64 -7.61 11.23
CA LEU A 138 -15.53 -8.67 11.72
C LEU A 138 -15.86 -9.69 10.62
N GLU A 139 -16.10 -9.23 9.38
CA GLU A 139 -16.35 -10.10 8.23
C GLU A 139 -15.16 -11.03 7.97
N ILE A 140 -13.93 -10.50 7.86
CA ILE A 140 -12.75 -11.32 7.58
C ILE A 140 -12.44 -12.28 8.74
N GLN A 141 -12.67 -11.88 9.98
CA GLN A 141 -12.56 -12.79 11.13
C GLN A 141 -13.53 -13.98 11.03
N GLN A 142 -14.74 -13.81 10.50
CA GLN A 142 -15.65 -14.94 10.26
C GLN A 142 -15.17 -15.81 9.10
N ILE A 143 -14.67 -15.21 8.02
CA ILE A 143 -14.12 -15.94 6.88
C ILE A 143 -12.92 -16.79 7.30
N LEU A 144 -12.03 -16.26 8.14
CA LEU A 144 -10.86 -16.99 8.66
C LEU A 144 -11.23 -18.24 9.47
N LYS A 145 -12.44 -18.31 10.04
CA LYS A 145 -12.94 -19.49 10.77
C LYS A 145 -13.46 -20.60 9.85
N VAL A 146 -13.63 -20.36 8.56
CA VAL A 146 -14.09 -21.36 7.60
C VAL A 146 -13.01 -22.43 7.41
N THR A 147 -13.35 -23.69 7.74
CA THR A 147 -12.42 -24.82 7.67
C THR A 147 -12.12 -25.27 6.24
N ASN A 148 -13.11 -25.18 5.34
CA ASN A 148 -12.92 -25.53 3.94
C ASN A 148 -12.05 -24.46 3.25
N ASN A 149 -10.85 -24.86 2.82
CA ASN A 149 -9.88 -23.94 2.23
C ASN A 149 -10.40 -23.27 0.95
N GLU A 150 -11.10 -23.99 0.09
CA GLU A 150 -11.63 -23.44 -1.18
C GLU A 150 -12.78 -22.47 -0.92
N GLU A 151 -13.71 -22.83 -0.02
CA GLU A 151 -14.78 -21.93 0.39
C GLU A 151 -14.23 -20.66 1.05
N ARG A 152 -13.25 -20.81 1.96
CA ARG A 152 -12.57 -19.67 2.60
C ARG A 152 -11.95 -18.75 1.56
N LYS A 153 -11.23 -19.31 0.58
CA LYS A 153 -10.61 -18.54 -0.51
C LYS A 153 -11.63 -17.74 -1.31
N ILE A 154 -12.72 -18.38 -1.76
CA ILE A 154 -13.77 -17.70 -2.53
C ILE A 154 -14.36 -16.53 -1.73
N LYS A 155 -14.68 -16.78 -0.45
CA LYS A 155 -15.20 -15.74 0.45
C LYS A 155 -14.19 -14.61 0.67
N THR A 156 -12.90 -14.92 0.82
CA THR A 156 -11.86 -13.90 0.96
C THR A 156 -11.78 -13.03 -0.31
N ILE A 157 -11.82 -13.62 -1.50
CA ILE A 157 -11.80 -12.85 -2.76
C ILE A 157 -13.04 -11.96 -2.85
N ASP A 158 -14.22 -12.48 -2.54
CA ASP A 158 -15.45 -11.68 -2.54
C ASP A 158 -15.37 -10.51 -1.56
N TRP A 159 -14.82 -10.75 -0.37
CA TRP A 159 -14.58 -9.72 0.65
C TRP A 159 -13.56 -8.66 0.18
N LEU A 160 -12.49 -9.06 -0.50
CA LEU A 160 -11.51 -8.11 -1.06
C LEU A 160 -12.13 -7.23 -2.14
N ILE A 161 -12.97 -7.81 -2.99
CA ILE A 161 -13.74 -7.04 -3.98
C ILE A 161 -14.67 -6.06 -3.25
N ASP A 162 -15.36 -6.50 -2.18
CA ASP A 162 -16.20 -5.62 -1.38
C ASP A 162 -15.42 -4.47 -0.72
N CYS A 163 -14.18 -4.73 -0.27
CA CYS A 163 -13.27 -3.69 0.22
C CYS A 163 -12.91 -2.71 -0.89
N ALA A 164 -12.56 -3.19 -2.09
CA ALA A 164 -12.21 -2.38 -3.26
C ALA A 164 -13.36 -1.46 -3.72
N TYR A 165 -14.62 -1.87 -3.53
CA TYR A 165 -15.81 -1.09 -3.85
C TYR A 165 -16.06 0.10 -2.93
N ASN A 166 -15.56 0.05 -1.68
CA ASN A 166 -15.74 1.14 -0.72
C ASN A 166 -14.50 2.06 -0.75
N PRO A 167 -14.65 3.38 -0.99
CA PRO A 167 -13.51 4.30 -1.05
C PRO A 167 -12.58 4.26 0.17
N ILE A 168 -13.12 4.03 1.37
CA ILE A 168 -12.36 4.02 2.63
C ILE A 168 -11.45 2.79 2.74
N THR A 169 -11.90 1.64 2.24
CA THR A 169 -11.17 0.37 2.30
C THR A 169 -10.63 -0.06 0.93
N ARG A 170 -10.64 0.86 -0.05
CA ARG A 170 -10.33 0.53 -1.45
C ARG A 170 -8.93 -0.03 -1.58
N TRP A 171 -7.97 0.68 -0.99
CA TRP A 171 -6.56 0.28 -0.99
C TRP A 171 -6.37 -1.12 -0.38
N GLU A 172 -7.04 -1.40 0.74
CA GLU A 172 -6.98 -2.71 1.42
C GLU A 172 -7.40 -3.86 0.51
N GLY A 173 -8.44 -3.65 -0.30
CA GLY A 173 -8.94 -4.65 -1.25
C GLY A 173 -8.04 -4.81 -2.47
N LEU A 174 -7.66 -3.70 -3.12
CA LEU A 174 -6.86 -3.73 -4.35
C LEU A 174 -5.44 -4.25 -4.14
N GLN A 175 -4.82 -3.90 -3.01
CA GLN A 175 -3.45 -4.32 -2.69
C GLN A 175 -3.34 -5.84 -2.59
N ASP A 176 -4.30 -6.48 -1.91
CA ASP A 176 -4.34 -7.92 -1.74
C ASP A 176 -4.78 -8.66 -3.02
N LEU A 177 -5.63 -8.05 -3.86
CA LEU A 177 -6.09 -8.61 -5.13
C LEU A 177 -4.99 -8.73 -6.18
N ALA A 178 -4.13 -7.72 -6.30
CA ALA A 178 -3.08 -7.69 -7.31
C ALA A 178 -1.71 -7.26 -6.74
N PRO A 179 -1.16 -8.03 -5.80
CA PRO A 179 0.06 -7.67 -5.07
C PRO A 179 1.33 -7.70 -5.94
N GLU A 180 1.26 -8.19 -7.18
CA GLU A 180 2.41 -8.24 -8.11
C GLU A 180 2.53 -6.98 -8.98
N ASN A 181 1.43 -6.23 -9.14
CA ASN A 181 1.37 -5.09 -10.05
C ASN A 181 1.53 -3.73 -9.35
N ASP A 182 1.74 -3.74 -8.04
CA ASP A 182 2.13 -2.56 -7.27
C ASP A 182 3.64 -2.29 -7.41
N PHE A 183 4.08 -1.03 -7.41
CA PHE A 183 5.48 -0.64 -7.47
C PHE A 183 6.25 -1.18 -6.27
N ILE A 184 5.55 -1.35 -5.14
CA ILE A 184 6.11 -1.91 -3.91
C ILE A 184 6.23 -3.44 -4.01
N SER A 185 5.56 -4.10 -4.97
CA SER A 185 5.65 -5.56 -5.18
C SER A 185 7.06 -6.06 -5.45
N TYR A 186 7.91 -5.20 -6.04
CA TYR A 186 9.33 -5.48 -6.30
C TYR A 186 10.10 -5.81 -5.02
N TYR A 187 9.65 -5.27 -3.89
CA TYR A 187 10.27 -5.44 -2.58
C TYR A 187 9.55 -6.46 -1.70
N ASP A 188 8.47 -7.05 -2.22
CA ASP A 188 7.76 -8.10 -1.53
C ASP A 188 8.52 -9.43 -1.67
N TRP A 189 9.22 -9.82 -0.61
CA TRP A 189 10.01 -11.04 -0.56
C TRP A 189 9.17 -12.29 -0.28
N ASP A 190 7.90 -12.13 0.09
CA ASP A 190 7.00 -13.27 0.30
C ASP A 190 6.41 -13.73 -1.05
N LYS A 191 6.86 -14.90 -1.49
CA LYS A 191 6.51 -15.47 -2.81
C LYS A 191 5.24 -16.32 -2.76
N GLU A 192 4.66 -16.57 -1.57
CA GLU A 192 3.38 -17.27 -1.44
C GLU A 192 2.21 -16.29 -1.48
N LYS A 193 2.05 -15.60 -2.62
CA LYS A 193 0.99 -14.61 -2.81
C LYS A 193 -0.37 -15.31 -2.95
N PHE A 194 -1.27 -15.03 -2.01
CA PHE A 194 -2.60 -15.66 -1.88
C PHE A 194 -3.43 -15.66 -3.18
N ILE A 195 -3.29 -14.64 -4.04
CA ILE A 195 -4.14 -14.46 -5.25
C ILE A 195 -3.43 -14.76 -6.56
N GLY A 196 -2.10 -14.69 -6.63
CA GLY A 196 -1.35 -15.15 -7.80
C GLY A 196 -1.59 -16.63 -8.14
N THR A 197 -2.16 -17.38 -7.19
CA THR A 197 -2.52 -18.80 -7.34
C THR A 197 -4.00 -19.05 -7.67
N TYR A 198 -4.89 -18.04 -7.67
CA TYR A 198 -6.32 -18.24 -7.85
C TYR A 198 -6.90 -17.43 -9.00
N GLU A 199 -7.57 -18.12 -9.92
CA GLU A 199 -8.27 -17.49 -11.04
C GLU A 199 -9.61 -16.92 -10.57
N LEU A 200 -9.87 -15.64 -10.83
CA LEU A 200 -11.16 -15.02 -10.52
C LEU A 200 -12.29 -15.71 -11.29
N ASN A 201 -13.39 -16.01 -10.61
CA ASN A 201 -14.57 -16.50 -11.31
C ASN A 201 -15.21 -15.38 -12.17
N LYS A 202 -16.09 -15.75 -13.10
CA LYS A 202 -16.75 -14.81 -14.03
C LYS A 202 -17.48 -13.66 -13.31
N GLN A 203 -18.13 -13.95 -12.18
CA GLN A 203 -18.85 -12.93 -11.42
C GLN A 203 -17.87 -11.95 -10.75
N GLN A 204 -16.82 -12.45 -10.13
CA GLN A 204 -15.76 -11.66 -9.50
C GLN A 204 -15.06 -10.74 -10.52
N LYS A 205 -14.67 -11.30 -11.68
CA LYS A 205 -14.08 -10.54 -12.78
C LYS A 205 -15.01 -9.44 -13.27
N GLN A 206 -16.30 -9.74 -13.45
CA GLN A 206 -17.29 -8.76 -13.88
C GLN A 206 -17.48 -7.62 -12.86
N ARG A 207 -17.46 -7.94 -11.56
CA ARG A 207 -17.56 -6.95 -10.48
C ARG A 207 -16.35 -6.02 -10.51
N LEU A 208 -15.13 -6.56 -10.51
CA LEU A 208 -13.91 -5.72 -10.59
C LEU A 208 -13.85 -4.90 -11.87
N ARG A 209 -14.26 -5.47 -13.01
CA ARG A 209 -14.37 -4.72 -14.27
C ARG A 209 -15.30 -3.53 -14.15
N THR A 210 -16.49 -3.76 -13.59
CA THR A 210 -17.49 -2.71 -13.36
C THR A 210 -16.95 -1.63 -12.42
N LEU A 211 -16.25 -2.03 -11.36
CA LEU A 211 -15.59 -1.11 -10.44
C LEU A 211 -14.55 -0.24 -11.14
N PHE A 212 -13.69 -0.85 -11.95
CA PHE A 212 -12.63 -0.17 -12.68
C PHE A 212 -13.20 0.84 -13.68
N LEU A 213 -14.13 0.42 -14.53
CA LEU A 213 -14.75 1.27 -15.56
C LEU A 213 -15.58 2.44 -14.98
N ASN A 214 -16.08 2.31 -13.75
CA ASN A 214 -16.80 3.38 -13.06
C ASN A 214 -15.89 4.33 -12.28
N THR A 215 -14.57 4.11 -12.29
CA THR A 215 -13.62 4.95 -11.56
C THR A 215 -13.48 6.31 -12.25
N LYS A 216 -13.79 7.39 -11.51
CA LYS A 216 -13.76 8.76 -12.07
C LYS A 216 -12.37 9.21 -12.47
N LYS A 217 -11.39 8.92 -11.61
CA LYS A 217 -9.96 9.21 -11.79
C LYS A 217 -9.19 7.98 -11.36
N ILE A 218 -8.47 7.37 -12.29
CA ILE A 218 -7.58 6.24 -12.01
C ILE A 218 -6.44 6.71 -11.10
N ASN A 219 -6.32 6.08 -9.94
CA ASN A 219 -5.14 6.12 -9.10
C ASN A 219 -4.19 4.97 -9.46
N TYR A 220 -3.00 4.99 -8.89
CA TYR A 220 -2.01 3.96 -9.11
C TYR A 220 -2.52 2.56 -8.74
N ASP A 221 -3.16 2.45 -7.58
CA ASP A 221 -3.69 1.18 -7.05
C ASP A 221 -4.77 0.58 -7.96
N ASP A 222 -5.49 1.41 -8.73
CA ASP A 222 -6.51 0.93 -9.66
C ASP A 222 -5.90 0.21 -10.87
N LEU A 223 -4.65 0.52 -11.21
CA LEU A 223 -3.97 -0.10 -12.35
C LEU A 223 -3.53 -1.53 -12.05
N SER A 224 -3.40 -1.88 -10.77
CA SER A 224 -2.94 -3.22 -10.37
C SER A 224 -3.92 -4.30 -10.83
N ILE A 225 -5.22 -3.99 -10.87
CA ILE A 225 -6.27 -4.94 -11.24
C ILE A 225 -6.51 -5.07 -12.75
N VAL A 226 -5.84 -4.28 -13.60
CA VAL A 226 -6.05 -4.30 -15.06
C VAL A 226 -5.80 -5.69 -15.62
N ASP A 227 -4.72 -6.36 -15.22
CA ASP A 227 -4.39 -7.71 -15.69
C ASP A 227 -5.40 -8.76 -15.22
N LEU A 228 -6.07 -8.53 -14.08
CA LEU A 228 -7.09 -9.44 -13.55
C LEU A 228 -8.41 -9.36 -14.34
N ILE A 229 -8.74 -8.18 -14.88
CA ILE A 229 -10.03 -7.91 -15.51
C ILE A 229 -9.98 -7.89 -17.03
N THR A 230 -8.79 -7.76 -17.62
CA THR A 230 -8.59 -7.67 -19.06
C THR A 230 -8.82 -9.03 -19.72
N GLU A 231 -9.41 -9.01 -20.92
CA GLU A 231 -9.48 -10.15 -21.83
C GLU A 231 -8.58 -9.94 -23.06
N GLN A 232 -8.38 -10.98 -23.86
CA GLN A 232 -7.58 -10.85 -25.07
C GLN A 232 -8.28 -9.88 -26.05
N ASN A 233 -7.56 -8.83 -26.48
CA ASN A 233 -8.08 -7.77 -27.37
C ASN A 233 -9.25 -6.96 -26.76
N ASP A 234 -9.20 -6.70 -25.46
CA ASP A 234 -10.24 -5.98 -24.73
C ASP A 234 -10.31 -4.48 -25.08
N LYS A 235 -11.12 -4.17 -26.09
CA LYS A 235 -11.29 -2.80 -26.58
C LYS A 235 -11.89 -1.85 -25.52
N GLU A 236 -12.81 -2.33 -24.68
CA GLU A 236 -13.48 -1.47 -23.70
C GLU A 236 -12.51 -1.01 -22.61
N ILE A 237 -11.66 -1.91 -22.09
CA ILE A 237 -10.61 -1.53 -21.14
C ILE A 237 -9.59 -0.61 -21.80
N LEU A 238 -9.20 -0.91 -23.04
CA LEU A 238 -8.27 -0.06 -23.79
C LEU A 238 -8.80 1.36 -23.99
N ASP A 239 -10.03 1.50 -24.47
CA ASP A 239 -10.68 2.79 -24.71
C ASP A 239 -10.82 3.57 -23.40
N PHE A 240 -11.17 2.91 -22.30
CA PHE A 240 -11.23 3.53 -20.98
C PHE A 240 -9.86 4.02 -20.48
N LEU A 241 -8.81 3.21 -20.61
CA LEU A 241 -7.45 3.59 -20.24
C LEU A 241 -6.96 4.80 -21.06
N ILE A 242 -7.25 4.82 -22.37
CA ILE A 242 -6.91 5.95 -23.26
C ILE A 242 -7.69 7.21 -22.87
N ASP A 243 -8.99 7.10 -22.58
CA ASP A 243 -9.80 8.22 -22.11
C ASP A 243 -9.26 8.79 -20.80
N GLN A 244 -8.97 7.94 -19.82
CA GLN A 244 -8.37 8.34 -18.54
C GLN A 244 -7.01 9.01 -18.77
N PHE A 245 -6.13 8.41 -19.57
CA PHE A 245 -4.84 8.99 -19.93
C PHE A 245 -4.99 10.39 -20.53
N ASN A 246 -5.93 10.58 -21.46
CA ASN A 246 -6.16 11.88 -22.09
C ASN A 246 -6.64 12.96 -21.11
N LYS A 247 -7.36 12.60 -20.04
CA LYS A 247 -7.80 13.55 -19.01
C LYS A 247 -6.65 14.17 -18.22
N PHE A 248 -5.58 13.41 -17.94
CA PHE A 248 -4.44 13.88 -17.14
C PHE A 248 -3.11 13.94 -17.90
N ARG A 249 -3.10 13.76 -19.23
CA ARG A 249 -1.83 13.72 -20.02
C ARG A 249 -0.98 14.98 -19.90
N ASN A 250 -1.60 16.13 -19.61
CA ASN A 250 -0.90 17.41 -19.42
C ASN A 250 -0.52 17.68 -17.96
N GLU A 251 -1.01 16.89 -17.02
CA GLU A 251 -0.66 17.02 -15.61
C GLU A 251 0.70 16.37 -15.33
N LYS A 252 1.43 16.89 -14.33
CA LYS A 252 2.57 16.19 -13.72
C LYS A 252 2.03 15.03 -12.86
N TYR A 253 1.47 14.02 -13.53
CA TYR A 253 0.84 12.88 -12.91
C TYR A 253 1.81 11.71 -12.85
N TRP A 254 2.17 11.28 -11.64
CA TRP A 254 3.13 10.20 -11.40
C TRP A 254 2.67 8.86 -11.98
N CYS A 255 1.36 8.59 -12.01
CA CYS A 255 0.80 7.37 -12.60
C CYS A 255 0.83 7.34 -14.13
N LYS A 256 1.24 8.44 -14.81
CA LYS A 256 1.22 8.53 -16.27
C LYS A 256 1.96 7.37 -16.94
N ASN A 257 3.13 7.02 -16.42
CA ASN A 257 3.94 5.92 -16.95
C ASN A 257 3.25 4.56 -16.79
N SER A 258 2.62 4.34 -15.64
CA SER A 258 1.89 3.11 -15.35
C SER A 258 0.68 2.95 -16.29
N VAL A 259 -0.04 4.04 -16.56
CA VAL A 259 -1.18 4.02 -17.50
C VAL A 259 -0.70 3.77 -18.93
N MET A 260 0.40 4.41 -19.36
CA MET A 260 1.00 4.15 -20.66
C MET A 260 1.43 2.68 -20.82
N LEU A 261 1.99 2.08 -19.76
CA LEU A 261 2.33 0.66 -19.73
C LEU A 261 1.10 -0.21 -19.92
N GLN A 262 0.04 0.03 -19.15
CA GLN A 262 -1.21 -0.72 -19.28
C GLN A 262 -1.82 -0.57 -20.69
N ILE A 263 -1.82 0.62 -21.27
CA ILE A 263 -2.28 0.82 -22.67
C ILE A 263 -1.44 0.00 -23.66
N ALA A 264 -0.11 0.00 -23.51
CA ALA A 264 0.77 -0.74 -24.41
C ALA A 264 0.60 -2.27 -24.29
N GLU A 265 0.36 -2.77 -23.07
CA GLU A 265 0.10 -4.19 -22.83
C GLU A 265 -1.27 -4.62 -23.34
N VAL A 266 -2.35 -3.93 -22.95
CA VAL A 266 -3.73 -4.24 -23.36
C VAL A 266 -3.91 -4.14 -24.88
N SER A 267 -3.32 -3.13 -25.52
CA SER A 267 -3.39 -2.97 -26.98
C SER A 267 -2.50 -3.96 -27.76
N ASN A 268 -1.54 -4.59 -27.07
CA ASN A 268 -0.48 -5.42 -27.65
C ASN A 268 0.26 -4.77 -28.84
N ARG A 269 0.43 -3.44 -28.80
CA ARG A 269 1.05 -2.66 -29.87
C ARG A 269 2.56 -2.55 -29.69
N GLU A 270 3.32 -3.25 -30.54
CA GLU A 270 4.80 -3.25 -30.47
C GLU A 270 5.43 -1.85 -30.58
N ASN A 271 4.84 -0.94 -31.36
CA ASN A 271 5.34 0.43 -31.44
C ASN A 271 5.24 1.16 -30.09
N LEU A 272 4.16 0.97 -29.33
CA LEU A 272 4.00 1.55 -28.00
C LEU A 272 4.95 0.89 -26.97
N LYS A 273 5.08 -0.44 -27.02
CA LYS A 273 6.03 -1.20 -26.19
C LYS A 273 7.47 -0.73 -26.41
N ASN A 274 7.87 -0.44 -27.65
CA ASN A 274 9.22 0.05 -27.96
C ASN A 274 9.48 1.47 -27.44
N ILE A 275 8.47 2.36 -27.45
CA ILE A 275 8.57 3.69 -26.83
C ILE A 275 8.83 3.56 -25.32
N LEU A 276 8.11 2.66 -24.63
CA LEU A 276 8.30 2.43 -23.19
C LEU A 276 9.63 1.77 -22.86
N LYS A 277 10.13 0.85 -23.71
CA LYS A 277 11.47 0.28 -23.57
C LYS A 277 12.56 1.34 -23.64
N ARG A 278 12.43 2.32 -24.55
CA ARG A 278 13.34 3.49 -24.60
C ARG A 278 13.24 4.31 -23.31
N LYS A 279 12.02 4.56 -22.83
CA LYS A 279 11.80 5.30 -21.59
C LYS A 279 12.49 4.67 -20.37
N LYS A 280 12.40 3.34 -20.23
CA LYS A 280 13.04 2.60 -19.13
C LYS A 280 14.57 2.66 -19.14
N ARG A 281 15.18 3.05 -20.27
CA ARG A 281 16.64 3.18 -20.43
C ARG A 281 17.16 4.59 -20.14
N LEU A 282 16.27 5.55 -19.90
CA LEU A 282 16.68 6.90 -19.51
C LEU A 282 17.40 6.87 -18.17
N ASP A 283 18.53 7.57 -18.08
CA ASP A 283 19.21 7.80 -16.82
C ASP A 283 18.53 8.96 -16.09
N LEU A 284 18.05 8.70 -14.87
CA LEU A 284 17.41 9.70 -14.01
C LEU A 284 18.34 10.88 -13.68
N PHE A 285 19.66 10.69 -13.82
CA PHE A 285 20.67 11.70 -13.55
C PHE A 285 21.19 12.41 -14.81
N ASP A 286 20.66 12.09 -16.00
CA ASP A 286 21.00 12.82 -17.22
C ASP A 286 20.45 14.25 -17.17
N GLU A 287 21.26 15.23 -17.58
CA GLU A 287 20.86 16.64 -17.65
C GLU A 287 19.64 16.86 -18.57
N ASN A 288 19.45 15.98 -19.56
CA ASN A 288 18.33 16.02 -20.50
C ASN A 288 17.15 15.11 -20.10
N TYR A 289 17.19 14.46 -18.93
CA TYR A 289 16.18 13.47 -18.52
C TYR A 289 14.74 13.99 -18.65
N GLU A 290 14.49 15.22 -18.20
CA GLU A 290 13.15 15.82 -18.27
C GLU A 290 12.69 16.03 -19.72
N GLN A 291 13.58 16.58 -20.57
CA GLN A 291 13.30 16.84 -21.97
C GLN A 291 13.08 15.54 -22.76
N GLU A 292 13.91 14.53 -22.53
CA GLU A 292 13.76 13.22 -23.18
C GLU A 292 12.49 12.50 -22.72
N THR A 293 12.16 12.60 -21.43
CA THR A 293 10.92 12.07 -20.87
C THR A 293 9.69 12.73 -21.52
N GLU A 294 9.72 14.04 -21.71
CA GLU A 294 8.66 14.80 -22.38
C GLU A 294 8.53 14.40 -23.86
N ASN A 295 9.65 14.31 -24.58
CA ASN A 295 9.67 13.87 -25.99
C ASN A 295 9.08 12.47 -26.16
N ILE A 296 9.45 11.53 -25.28
CA ILE A 296 8.90 10.17 -25.28
C ILE A 296 7.39 10.17 -24.97
N ASN A 297 6.94 10.99 -24.03
CA ASN A 297 5.51 11.11 -23.73
C ASN A 297 4.73 11.65 -24.95
N ASN A 298 5.26 12.67 -25.62
CA ASN A 298 4.66 13.24 -26.83
C ASN A 298 4.64 12.23 -27.98
N GLU A 299 5.72 11.46 -28.16
CA GLU A 299 5.77 10.37 -29.14
C GLU A 299 4.70 9.31 -28.85
N PHE A 300 4.52 8.91 -27.59
CA PHE A 300 3.47 7.98 -27.18
C PHE A 300 2.09 8.52 -27.51
N ILE A 301 1.80 9.77 -27.12
CA ILE A 301 0.52 10.46 -27.39
C ILE A 301 0.23 10.48 -28.89
N ASN A 302 1.21 10.82 -29.73
CA ASN A 302 1.05 10.88 -31.18
C ASN A 302 0.80 9.51 -31.84
N LYS A 303 1.09 8.42 -31.12
CA LYS A 303 0.89 7.05 -31.59
C LYS A 303 -0.37 6.40 -31.04
N LEU A 304 -1.01 6.96 -30.01
CA LEU A 304 -2.29 6.45 -29.50
C LEU A 304 -3.34 6.50 -30.61
#